data_AF-A0AAJ5EFU6-F1
#
_entry.id   AF-A0AAJ5EFU6-F1
#
_cell.length_a   1.000
_cell.length_b   1.000
_cell.length_c   1.000
_cell.angle_alpha   90.00
_cell.angle_beta   90.00
_cell.angle_gamma   90.00
#
_symmetry.space_group_name_H-M   'P 1'
#
loop_
_entity.id
_entity.type
_entity.pdbx_description
1 polymer ?
#
loop_
_entity_poly.entity_id
_entity_poly.type
_entity_poly.pdbx_seq_one_letter_code
_entity_poly.pdbx_strand_id
1 'polypeptide(L)'
;MEKQWNHFEQWFLNKAVKQKLKEFHRAGYLNVIDTEIWDYAVERMWKKQSPSFKECKQDIEAITINDFFDYQQVKVQIQSAKFFDFSDIQDLL
;
A
#
# COMPACT_ATOMS: atom_id res chain seq x y z
N MET A 1 -7.23 3.65 15.84
CA MET A 1 -8.66 3.34 15.62
C MET A 1 -8.71 2.39 14.44
N GLU A 2 -8.90 1.10 14.69
CA GLU A 2 -9.12 0.11 13.63
C GLU A 2 -10.53 0.33 13.09
N LYS A 3 -10.64 0.91 11.89
CA LYS A 3 -11.92 1.13 11.24
C LYS A 3 -12.46 -0.23 10.83
N GLN A 4 -13.47 -0.72 11.54
CA GLN A 4 -14.13 -1.97 11.20
C GLN A 4 -15.03 -1.75 9.98
N TRP A 5 -14.59 -2.26 8.83
CA TRP A 5 -15.39 -2.29 7.61
C TRP A 5 -16.43 -3.39 7.73
N ASN A 6 -17.67 -3.08 7.33
CA ASN A 6 -18.68 -4.12 7.17
C ASN A 6 -18.29 -5.05 6.02
N HIS A 7 -18.77 -6.29 6.02
CA HIS A 7 -18.43 -7.29 4.99
C HIS A 7 -18.74 -6.80 3.56
N PHE A 8 -19.82 -6.02 3.39
CA PHE A 8 -20.17 -5.41 2.11
C PHE A 8 -19.15 -4.35 1.67
N GLU A 9 -18.74 -3.48 2.58
CA GLU A 9 -17.76 -2.42 2.30
C GLU A 9 -16.41 -3.03 1.97
N GLN A 10 -15.97 -4.04 2.73
CA GLN A 10 -14.74 -4.75 2.48
C GLN A 10 -14.76 -5.45 1.11
N TRP A 11 -15.86 -6.13 0.77
CA TRP A 11 -16.02 -6.74 -0.55
C TRP A 11 -15.96 -5.70 -1.68
N PHE A 12 -16.60 -4.55 -1.48
CA PHE A 12 -16.65 -3.48 -2.46
C PHE A 12 -15.26 -2.84 -2.69
N LEU A 13 -14.50 -2.59 -1.62
CA LEU A 13 -13.13 -2.07 -1.72
C LEU A 13 -12.18 -3.11 -2.33
N ASN A 14 -12.31 -4.38 -1.97
CA ASN A 14 -11.54 -5.47 -2.59
C ASN A 14 -11.78 -5.57 -4.10
N LYS A 15 -13.00 -5.31 -4.56
CA LYS A 15 -13.30 -5.24 -5.99
C LYS A 15 -12.54 -4.09 -6.67
N ALA A 16 -12.48 -2.91 -6.04
CA ALA A 16 -11.72 -1.77 -6.55
C ALA A 16 -10.21 -2.08 -6.61
N VAL A 17 -9.66 -2.70 -5.57
CA VAL A 17 -8.24 -3.13 -5.56
C VAL A 17 -7.96 -4.12 -6.68
N LYS A 18 -8.81 -5.14 -6.87
CA LYS A 18 -8.64 -6.11 -7.98
C LYS A 18 -8.73 -5.46 -9.35
N GLN A 19 -9.57 -4.44 -9.50
CA GLN A 19 -9.65 -3.68 -10.75
C GLN A 19 -8.35 -2.89 -10.98
N LYS A 20 -7.87 -2.17 -9.97
CA LYS A 20 -6.60 -1.43 -10.04
C LYS A 20 -5.43 -2.37 -10.32
N LEU A 21 -5.37 -3.53 -9.68
CA LEU A 21 -4.36 -4.56 -9.93
C LEU A 21 -4.32 -4.98 -11.40
N LYS A 22 -5.48 -5.16 -12.03
CA LYS A 22 -5.55 -5.47 -13.47
C LYS A 22 -4.98 -4.35 -14.34
N GLU A 23 -5.10 -3.08 -13.93
CA GLU A 23 -4.48 -1.96 -14.64
C GLU A 23 -2.95 -2.02 -14.54
N PHE A 24 -2.41 -2.31 -13.35
CA PHE A 24 -0.97 -2.54 -13.14
C PHE A 24 -0.46 -3.71 -14.00
N HIS A 25 -1.18 -4.83 -13.99
CA HIS A 25 -0.81 -6.01 -14.78
C HIS A 25 -0.85 -5.72 -16.29
N ARG A 26 -1.85 -4.97 -16.76
CA ARG A 26 -1.92 -4.52 -18.17
C ARG A 26 -0.78 -3.58 -18.55
N ALA A 27 -0.26 -2.80 -17.60
CA ALA A 27 0.90 -1.96 -17.79
C ALA A 27 2.24 -2.71 -17.67
N GLY A 28 2.22 -4.03 -17.43
CA GLY A 28 3.41 -4.90 -17.38
C GLY A 28 3.90 -5.26 -15.97
N TYR A 29 3.27 -4.75 -14.92
CA TYR A 29 3.68 -4.96 -13.53
C TYR A 29 3.08 -6.23 -12.93
N LEU A 30 3.38 -7.40 -13.50
CA LEU A 30 2.76 -8.69 -13.14
C LEU A 30 3.07 -9.17 -11.71
N ASN A 31 4.17 -8.72 -11.13
CA ASN A 31 4.61 -9.12 -9.80
C ASN A 31 3.89 -8.37 -8.67
N VAL A 32 3.16 -7.30 -8.98
CA VAL A 32 2.36 -6.58 -8.00
C VAL A 32 1.20 -7.47 -7.57
N ILE A 33 0.92 -7.50 -6.26
CA ILE A 33 -0.20 -8.28 -5.68
C ILE A 33 -1.22 -7.36 -5.01
N ASP A 34 -2.43 -7.88 -4.77
CA ASP A 34 -3.54 -7.12 -4.18
C ASP A 34 -3.24 -6.63 -2.76
N THR A 35 -2.52 -7.42 -1.96
CA THR A 35 -2.13 -7.03 -0.60
C THR A 35 -1.23 -5.79 -0.60
N GLU A 36 -0.32 -5.64 -1.57
CA GLU A 36 0.56 -4.46 -1.64
C GLU A 36 -0.23 -3.18 -1.96
N ILE A 37 -1.23 -3.27 -2.84
CA ILE A 37 -2.13 -2.15 -3.17
C ILE A 37 -3.00 -1.80 -1.97
N TRP A 38 -3.49 -2.81 -1.24
CA TRP A 38 -4.25 -2.60 -0.02
C TRP A 38 -3.43 -1.92 1.07
N ASP A 39 -2.22 -2.42 1.32
CA ASP A 39 -1.27 -1.84 2.27
C ASP A 39 -0.95 -0.40 1.92
N TYR A 40 -0.72 -0.10 0.64
CA TYR A 40 -0.51 1.26 0.17
C TYR A 40 -1.68 2.19 0.54
N ALA A 41 -2.91 1.74 0.30
CA ALA A 41 -4.10 2.53 0.62
C ALA A 41 -4.24 2.78 2.13
N VAL A 42 -4.07 1.75 2.96
CA VAL A 42 -4.21 1.85 4.41
C VAL A 42 -3.07 2.65 5.05
N GLU A 43 -1.82 2.34 4.69
CA GLU A 43 -0.63 2.89 5.34
C GLU A 43 -0.24 4.29 4.84
N ARG A 44 -0.56 4.65 3.60
CA ARG A 44 -0.24 5.98 3.05
C ARG A 44 -1.47 6.87 3.01
N MET A 45 -2.55 6.43 2.36
CA MET A 45 -3.69 7.30 2.06
C MET A 45 -4.58 7.50 3.29
N TRP A 46 -4.88 6.43 4.02
CA TRP A 46 -5.83 6.45 5.14
C TRP A 46 -5.18 6.49 6.52
N LYS A 47 -3.85 6.67 6.59
CA LYS A 47 -3.12 6.68 7.87
C LYS A 47 -3.52 7.84 8.79
N LYS A 48 -3.83 9.00 8.22
CA LYS A 48 -4.14 10.24 8.98
C LYS A 48 -5.61 10.65 8.91
N GLN A 49 -6.41 9.96 8.10
CA GLN A 49 -7.79 10.32 7.82
C GLN A 49 -8.67 9.08 7.91
N SER A 50 -9.94 9.26 8.27
CA SER A 50 -10.92 8.17 8.32
C SER A 50 -11.96 8.31 7.18
N PRO A 51 -11.55 8.29 5.90
CA PRO A 51 -12.46 8.53 4.77
C PRO A 51 -13.58 7.48 4.69
N SER A 52 -14.76 7.88 4.24
CA SER A 52 -15.88 6.97 3.98
C SER A 52 -15.48 5.88 2.97
N PHE A 53 -16.21 4.75 2.95
CA PHE A 53 -15.90 3.66 1.99
C PHE A 53 -15.98 4.12 0.52
N LYS A 54 -16.79 5.13 0.22
CA LYS A 54 -16.90 5.70 -1.14
C LYS A 54 -15.65 6.48 -1.52
N GLU A 55 -15.14 7.29 -0.59
CA GLU A 55 -13.88 8.02 -0.75
C GLU A 55 -12.71 7.04 -0.87
N CYS A 56 -12.67 6.00 -0.01
CA CYS A 56 -11.67 4.93 -0.12
C CYS A 56 -11.65 4.28 -1.51
N LYS A 57 -12.82 4.01 -2.10
CA LYS A 57 -12.88 3.48 -3.47
C LYS A 57 -12.31 4.46 -4.48
N GLN A 58 -12.67 5.74 -4.40
CA GLN A 58 -12.15 6.78 -5.29
C GLN A 58 -10.64 6.92 -5.16
N ASP A 59 -10.11 6.87 -3.93
CA ASP A 59 -8.67 6.88 -3.66
C ASP A 59 -7.98 5.69 -4.33
N ILE A 60 -8.52 4.48 -4.16
CA ILE A 60 -7.98 3.27 -4.81
C ILE A 60 -8.00 3.40 -6.34
N GLU A 61 -9.08 3.91 -6.91
CA GLU A 61 -9.21 4.13 -8.36
C GLU A 61 -8.28 5.23 -8.87
N ALA A 62 -7.90 6.20 -8.02
CA ALA A 62 -6.99 7.28 -8.36
C ALA A 62 -5.50 6.92 -8.19
N ILE A 63 -5.17 5.74 -7.64
CA ILE A 63 -3.79 5.28 -7.51
C ILE A 63 -3.11 5.29 -8.88
N THR A 64 -1.99 6.00 -8.97
CA THR A 64 -1.08 5.96 -10.10
C THR A 64 0.04 4.96 -9.85
N ILE A 65 0.59 4.40 -10.92
CA ILE A 65 1.73 3.47 -10.86
C ILE A 65 2.94 4.14 -10.21
N ASN A 66 3.23 5.39 -10.58
CA ASN A 66 4.37 6.14 -10.06
C ASN A 66 4.25 6.35 -8.55
N ASP A 67 3.10 6.83 -8.07
CA ASP A 67 2.89 7.07 -6.64
C ASP A 67 3.03 5.78 -5.83
N PHE A 68 2.52 4.66 -6.36
CA PHE A 68 2.63 3.35 -5.73
C PHE A 68 4.11 2.94 -5.58
N PHE A 69 4.90 2.99 -6.66
CA PHE A 69 6.30 2.56 -6.61
C PHE A 69 7.20 3.50 -5.80
N ASP A 70 6.96 4.81 -5.84
CA ASP A 70 7.65 5.78 -4.99
C ASP A 70 7.50 5.41 -3.51
N TYR A 71 6.29 5.04 -3.10
CA TYR A 71 6.05 4.58 -1.74
C TYR A 71 6.69 3.22 -1.45
N GLN A 72 6.62 2.25 -2.37
CA GLN A 72 7.25 0.95 -2.16
C GLN A 72 8.75 1.10 -1.95
N GLN A 73 9.41 1.97 -2.71
CA GLN A 73 10.83 2.28 -2.53
C GLN A 73 11.13 2.85 -1.14
N VAL A 74 10.35 3.82 -0.68
CA VAL A 74 10.48 4.39 0.68
C VAL A 74 10.21 3.32 1.74
N LYS A 75 9.20 2.46 1.56
CA LYS A 75 8.85 1.38 2.49
C LYS A 75 10.01 0.38 2.63
N VAL A 76 10.65 -0.01 1.53
CA VAL A 76 11.84 -0.89 1.54
C VAL A 76 13.01 -0.24 2.25
N GLN A 77 13.30 1.05 1.99
CA GLN A 77 14.39 1.77 2.66
C GLN A 77 14.20 1.88 4.17
N ILE A 78 12.96 2.13 4.62
CA ILE A 78 12.64 2.19 6.04
C ILE A 78 12.80 0.80 6.68
N GLN A 79 12.39 -0.27 5.98
CA GLN A 79 12.57 -1.63 6.48
C GLN A 79 14.04 -2.00 6.56
N SER A 80 14.84 -1.75 5.51
CA SER A 80 16.27 -2.04 5.54
C SER A 80 17.00 -1.29 6.65
N ALA A 81 16.64 -0.02 6.91
CA ALA A 81 17.17 0.75 8.03
C ALA A 81 16.78 0.19 9.41
N LYS A 82 15.61 -0.45 9.55
CA LYS A 82 15.21 -1.14 10.78
C LYS A 82 15.94 -2.46 11.01
N PHE A 83 16.31 -3.15 9.93
CA PHE A 83 17.08 -4.39 9.97
C PHE A 83 18.59 -4.16 10.01
N PHE A 84 19.04 -2.90 9.87
CA PHE A 84 20.44 -2.54 10.05
C PHE A 84 20.83 -2.75 11.52
N ASP A 85 21.60 -3.80 11.77
CA ASP A 85 22.12 -4.12 13.10
C ASP A 85 23.30 -3.20 13.40
N PHE A 86 23.14 -2.32 14.37
CA PHE A 86 24.23 -1.44 14.82
C PHE A 86 25.38 -2.22 15.45
N SER A 87 25.23 -3.52 15.75
CA SER A 87 26.33 -4.39 16.15
C SER A 87 27.42 -4.49 15.08
N ASP A 88 27.06 -4.43 13.78
CA ASP A 88 28.02 -4.55 12.67
C ASP A 88 28.96 -3.33 12.56
N ILE A 89 28.61 -2.20 13.21
CA ILE A 89 29.49 -1.02 13.26
C ILE A 89 30.54 -1.13 14.37
N GLN A 90 30.32 -1.95 15.42
CA GLN A 90 31.27 -2.06 16.52
C GLN A 90 32.61 -2.68 16.10
N ASP A 91 32.63 -3.49 15.04
CA ASP A 91 33.85 -4.07 14.48
C ASP A 91 34.64 -3.10 13.56
N LEU A 92 34.11 -1.90 13.31
CA LEU A 92 34.67 -0.88 12.41
C LEU A 92 35.27 0.35 13.12
N LEU A 93 35.26 0.38 14.46
CA LEU A 93 35.80 1.47 15.30
C LEU A 93 36.96 1.02 16.18
#